data_AF-A0A229TR24-F1
#
_entry.id   AF-A0A229TR24-F1
#
_cell.length_a   1.000
_cell.length_b   1.000
_cell.length_c   1.000
_cell.angle_alpha   90.00
_cell.angle_beta   90.00
_cell.angle_gamma   90.00
#
_symmetry.space_group_name_H-M   'P 1'
#
loop_
_entity.id
_entity.type
_entity.pdbx_description
1 polymer ?
#
loop_
_entity_poly.entity_id
_entity_poly.type
_entity_poly.pdbx_seq_one_letter_code
_entity_poly.pdbx_strand_id
1 'polypeptide(L)'
;MQIDAINRHARERYGSFVVAMDLVLEALEDLTGLIEKVDDKHAGSGWTVATQDELKGYRTQATDELERLRTAAKKYETELVSRDWRV
;
A
#
# COMPACT_ATOMS: atom_id res chain seq x y z
N MET A 1 21.57 26.53 -3.17
CA MET A 1 21.74 25.99 -1.79
C MET A 1 20.41 25.65 -1.12
N GLN A 2 19.48 26.59 -0.89
CA GLN A 2 18.16 26.27 -0.29
C GLN A 2 17.27 25.42 -1.21
N ILE A 3 17.27 25.70 -2.51
CA ILE A 3 16.51 24.94 -3.52
C ILE A 3 17.02 23.49 -3.61
N ASP A 4 18.33 23.28 -3.59
CA ASP A 4 18.93 21.95 -3.66
C ASP A 4 18.62 21.09 -2.42
N ALA A 5 18.53 21.73 -1.24
CA ALA A 5 18.11 21.07 -0.01
C ALA A 5 16.63 20.68 -0.04
N ILE A 6 15.75 21.56 -0.54
CA ILE A 6 14.31 21.28 -0.71
C ILE A 6 14.11 20.13 -1.71
N ASN A 7 14.80 20.16 -2.86
CA ASN A 7 14.69 19.13 -3.87
C ASN A 7 15.18 17.76 -3.36
N ARG A 8 16.25 17.74 -2.55
CA ARG A 8 16.74 16.53 -1.89
C ARG A 8 15.71 15.97 -0.91
N HIS A 9 15.12 16.84 -0.09
CA HIS A 9 14.07 16.44 0.85
C HIS A 9 12.84 15.89 0.13
N ALA A 10 12.43 16.49 -0.98
CA ALA A 10 11.31 16.01 -1.80
C ALA A 10 11.59 14.60 -2.36
N ARG A 11 12.81 14.34 -2.85
CA ARG A 11 13.24 13.02 -3.31
C ARG A 11 13.23 11.97 -2.20
N GLU A 12 13.78 12.32 -1.04
CA GLU A 12 13.81 11.44 0.14
C GLU A 12 12.39 11.07 0.57
N ARG A 13 11.48 12.06 0.66
CA ARG A 13 10.08 11.82 1.02
C ARG A 13 9.36 10.93 0.02
N TYR A 14 9.55 11.16 -1.28
CA TYR A 14 8.96 10.30 -2.31
C TYR A 14 9.51 8.87 -2.22
N GLY A 15 10.83 8.71 -2.04
CA GLY A 15 11.45 7.41 -1.84
C GLY A 15 10.89 6.68 -0.62
N SER A 16 10.78 7.35 0.53
CA SER A 16 10.15 6.77 1.73
C SER A 16 8.69 6.39 1.51
N PHE A 17 7.95 7.18 0.73
CA PHE A 17 6.56 6.87 0.38
C PHE A 17 6.45 5.61 -0.50
N VAL A 18 7.32 5.45 -1.50
CA VAL A 18 7.37 4.23 -2.33
C VAL A 18 7.70 3.00 -1.48
N VAL A 19 8.72 3.08 -0.62
CA VAL A 19 9.10 1.99 0.29
C VAL A 19 7.95 1.63 1.23
N ALA A 20 7.20 2.62 1.75
CA ALA A 20 6.04 2.35 2.58
C ALA A 20 4.94 1.60 1.81
N MET A 21 4.72 1.91 0.54
CA MET A 21 3.78 1.15 -0.30
C MET A 21 4.25 -0.29 -0.54
N ASP A 22 5.55 -0.51 -0.75
CA ASP A 22 6.11 -1.87 -0.88
C ASP A 22 5.87 -2.69 0.41
N LEU A 23 6.11 -2.08 1.58
CA LEU A 23 5.87 -2.74 2.87
C LEU A 23 4.39 -3.11 3.08
N VAL A 24 3.47 -2.25 2.65
CA VAL A 24 2.02 -2.56 2.71
C VAL A 24 1.68 -3.71 1.77
N LEU A 25 2.26 -3.74 0.57
CA LEU A 25 2.04 -4.85 -0.38
C LEU A 25 2.52 -6.18 0.21
N GLU A 26 3.73 -6.22 0.75
CA GLU A 26 4.30 -7.41 1.42
C GLU A 26 3.39 -7.89 2.56
N ALA A 27 2.92 -6.97 3.41
CA ALA A 27 1.99 -7.32 4.48
C ALA A 27 0.66 -7.88 3.97
N LEU A 28 0.12 -7.37 2.84
CA LEU A 28 -1.09 -7.90 2.21
C LEU A 28 -0.87 -9.28 1.58
N GLU A 29 0.32 -9.54 1.03
CA GLU A 29 0.69 -10.84 0.48
C GLU A 29 0.77 -11.90 1.58
N ASP A 30 1.39 -11.56 2.72
CA ASP A 30 1.50 -12.42 3.91
C ASP A 30 0.13 -12.82 4.48
N LEU A 31 -0.90 -11.98 4.33
CA LEU A 31 -2.26 -12.32 4.75
C LEU A 31 -2.82 -13.54 4.01
N THR A 32 -2.35 -13.85 2.81
CA THR A 32 -2.87 -14.95 1.98
C THR A 32 -2.90 -16.27 2.75
N GLY A 33 -1.75 -16.67 3.31
CA GLY A 33 -1.66 -17.93 4.05
C GLY A 33 -2.40 -17.92 5.39
N LEU A 34 -2.68 -16.75 5.96
CA LEU A 34 -3.49 -16.61 7.17
C LEU A 34 -4.98 -16.74 6.85
N ILE A 35 -5.44 -16.10 5.79
CA ILE A 35 -6.83 -16.16 5.32
C ILE A 35 -7.18 -17.60 4.92
N GLU A 36 -6.28 -18.31 4.24
CA GLU A 36 -6.48 -19.72 3.85
C GLU A 36 -6.69 -20.67 5.04
N LYS A 37 -6.20 -20.31 6.23
CA LYS A 37 -6.34 -21.11 7.46
C LYS A 37 -7.64 -20.80 8.23
N VAL A 38 -8.40 -19.80 7.80
CA VAL A 38 -9.69 -19.47 8.44
C VAL A 38 -10.67 -20.61 8.18
N ASP A 39 -11.23 -21.14 9.27
CA ASP A 39 -12.24 -22.19 9.24
C ASP A 39 -13.60 -21.62 9.63
N ASP A 40 -14.38 -21.27 8.62
CA ASP A 40 -15.72 -20.69 8.77
C ASP A 40 -16.70 -21.64 9.48
N LYS A 41 -16.44 -22.95 9.52
CA LYS A 41 -17.34 -23.96 10.13
C LYS A 41 -17.18 -24.07 11.64
N HIS A 42 -16.03 -23.68 12.17
CA HIS A 42 -15.72 -23.72 13.60
C HIS A 42 -15.73 -22.33 14.26
N ALA A 43 -16.23 -21.31 13.55
CA ALA A 43 -16.48 -19.99 14.12
C ALA A 43 -17.55 -20.11 15.22
N GLY A 44 -17.12 -20.14 16.48
CA GLY A 44 -18.02 -20.12 17.63
C GLY A 44 -18.92 -18.88 17.62
N SER A 45 -20.01 -18.90 18.39
CA SER A 45 -21.03 -17.83 18.43
C SER A 45 -20.57 -16.48 19.03
N GLY A 46 -19.27 -16.19 19.01
CA GLY A 46 -18.65 -14.96 19.51
C GLY A 46 -18.55 -13.85 18.46
N TRP A 47 -17.93 -12.74 18.85
CA TRP A 47 -17.76 -11.52 18.02
C TRP A 47 -17.27 -11.90 16.62
N THR A 48 -18.06 -11.53 15.62
CA THR A 48 -17.99 -11.99 14.24
C THR A 48 -16.58 -11.86 13.67
N VAL A 49 -15.94 -12.99 13.38
CA VAL A 49 -14.78 -13.04 12.49
C VAL A 49 -15.36 -13.00 11.08
N ALA A 50 -14.93 -12.05 10.25
CA ALA A 50 -15.29 -12.04 8.83
C ALA A 50 -14.97 -13.41 8.23
N THR A 51 -15.85 -13.90 7.35
CA THR A 51 -15.66 -15.19 6.68
C THR A 51 -14.38 -15.19 5.86
N GLN A 52 -13.85 -16.37 5.57
CA GLN A 52 -12.67 -16.50 4.70
C GLN A 52 -12.85 -15.75 3.38
N ASP A 53 -14.02 -15.83 2.76
CA ASP A 53 -14.29 -15.17 1.48
C ASP A 53 -14.38 -13.65 1.61
N GLU A 54 -14.95 -13.12 2.70
CA GLU A 54 -14.92 -11.68 2.99
C GLU A 54 -13.49 -11.19 3.19
N LEU A 55 -12.65 -11.93 3.92
CA LEU A 55 -11.25 -11.58 4.13
C LEU A 55 -10.45 -11.59 2.82
N LYS A 56 -10.68 -12.57 1.94
CA LYS A 56 -10.11 -12.56 0.58
C LYS A 56 -10.55 -11.30 -0.18
N GLY A 57 -11.83 -10.95 -0.09
CA GLY A 57 -12.39 -9.75 -0.71
C GLY A 57 -11.71 -8.47 -0.21
N TYR A 58 -11.58 -8.30 1.10
CA TYR A 58 -10.91 -7.13 1.70
C TYR A 58 -9.45 -7.03 1.29
N ARG A 59 -8.71 -8.15 1.29
CA ARG A 59 -7.32 -8.16 0.83
C ARG A 59 -7.22 -7.72 -0.63
N THR A 60 -8.02 -8.29 -1.52
CA THR A 60 -8.04 -7.91 -2.95
C THR A 60 -8.37 -6.44 -3.13
N GLN A 61 -9.39 -5.93 -2.44
CA GLN A 61 -9.75 -4.50 -2.50
C GLN A 61 -8.60 -3.60 -2.02
N ALA A 62 -7.92 -3.97 -0.93
CA ALA A 62 -6.79 -3.21 -0.42
C ALA A 62 -5.61 -3.20 -1.40
N THR A 63 -5.32 -4.35 -2.04
CA THR A 63 -4.30 -4.44 -3.09
C THR A 63 -4.66 -3.55 -4.29
N ASP A 64 -5.91 -3.59 -4.76
CA ASP A 64 -6.36 -2.76 -5.89
C ASP A 64 -6.23 -1.26 -5.59
N GLU A 65 -6.60 -0.82 -4.38
CA GLU A 65 -6.45 0.59 -3.96
C GLU A 65 -4.96 0.99 -3.83
N LEU A 66 -4.10 0.08 -3.36
CA LEU A 66 -2.66 0.31 -3.31
C LEU A 66 -2.06 0.45 -4.72
N GLU A 67 -2.50 -0.34 -5.69
CA GLU A 67 -2.08 -0.23 -7.09
C GLU A 67 -2.54 1.09 -7.73
N ARG A 68 -3.77 1.53 -7.43
CA ARG A 68 -4.27 2.86 -7.84
C ARG A 68 -3.41 3.96 -7.26
N LEU A 69 -3.07 3.88 -5.97
CA LEU A 69 -2.18 4.83 -5.31
C LEU A 69 -0.79 4.85 -5.95
N ARG A 70 -0.21 3.68 -6.24
CA ARG A 70 1.09 3.55 -6.92
C ARG A 70 1.07 4.16 -8.31
N THR A 71 -0.02 3.97 -9.07
CA THR A 71 -0.19 4.57 -10.39
C THR A 71 -0.24 6.10 -10.31
N ALA A 72 -1.01 6.63 -9.35
CA ALA A 72 -1.08 8.08 -9.11
C ALA A 72 0.29 8.63 -8.67
N ALA A 73 1.00 7.92 -7.79
CA ALA A 73 2.34 8.29 -7.34
C ALA A 73 3.34 8.39 -8.51
N LYS A 74 3.34 7.40 -9.41
CA LYS A 74 4.21 7.39 -10.59
C LYS A 74 3.92 8.54 -11.56
N LYS A 75 2.64 8.90 -11.72
CA LYS A 75 2.27 10.09 -12.48
C LYS A 75 2.84 11.36 -11.82
N TYR A 76 2.69 11.49 -10.51
CA TYR A 76 3.20 12.62 -9.75
C TYR A 76 4.74 12.68 -9.76
N GLU A 77 5.43 11.55 -9.72
CA GLU A 77 6.89 11.48 -9.89
C GLU A 77 7.33 12.06 -11.23
N THR A 78 6.61 11.74 -12.32
CA THR A 78 6.91 12.28 -13.65
C THR A 78 6.79 13.81 -13.65
N GLU A 79 5.77 14.34 -12.99
CA GLU A 79 5.59 15.79 -12.81
C GLU A 79 6.72 16.40 -11.97
N LEU A 80 7.08 15.78 -10.84
CA LEU A 80 8.20 16.22 -10.01
C LEU A 80 9.52 16.21 -10.78
N VAL A 81 9.82 15.15 -11.52
CA VAL A 81 11.03 15.03 -12.34
C VAL A 81 11.07 16.14 -13.39
N SER A 82 9.97 16.40 -14.09
CA SER A 82 9.88 17.50 -15.08
C SER A 82 10.14 18.89 -14.49
N ARG A 83 9.93 19.04 -13.17
CA ARG A 83 10.15 20.28 -12.41
C ARG A 83 11.47 20.26 -11.65
N ASP A 84 12.38 19.33 -11.93
CA ASP A 84 13.63 19.13 -11.18
C ASP A 84 13.41 18.95 -9.66
N TRP A 85 12.31 18.30 -9.28
CA TRP A 85 11.85 18.09 -7.90
C TRP A 85 11.50 19.37 -7.14
N ARG A 86 11.28 20.48 -7.86
CA ARG A 86 10.83 21.74 -7.27
C ARG A 86 9.35 21.64 -6.96
N VAL A 87 9.06 21.40 -5.69
CA VAL A 87 7.69 21.36 -5.14
C VAL A 87 7.11 22.77 -5.07
#